data_AF-Q4RB88-F1
#
_entry.id   AF-Q4RB88-F1
#
_cell.length_a   1.000
_cell.length_b   1.000
_cell.length_c   1.000
_cell.angle_alpha   90.00
_cell.angle_beta   90.00
_cell.angle_gamma   90.00
#
_symmetry.space_group_name_H-M   'P 1'
#
loop_
_entity.id
_entity.type
_entity.pdbx_description
1 polymer ?
#
loop_
_entity_poly.entity_id
_entity_poly.type
_entity_poly.pdbx_seq_one_letter_code
_entity_poly.pdbx_strand_id
1 'polypeptide(L)'
;HFDNVGSGYLALLQVATFKGWMDIMYAAIDSRRVEDQPIYEDNLYMYIYFVIFIIFGSFFTLNLFIGVIIDNFNQQKKKNCYQIFCFSSLYFGGQDIFMTEEQKKYYNAMKKLGSKKPQKPIPRPQNKIQGLVFDFVTQQVFDISIMILICLNMVTMMVETDDQSKDTEDVLYWVNFVFIVVFTGEFLLKLFALRHYYFTNGWNVFDVVVVILSIVGKYLAL
;
A
#
# COMPACT_ATOMS: atom_id res chain seq x y z
N HIS A 1 -11.51 -12.37 34.78
CA HIS A 1 -11.47 -12.42 36.25
C HIS A 1 -10.18 -13.08 36.73
N PHE A 2 -9.76 -12.82 37.97
CA PHE A 2 -8.45 -13.19 38.53
C PHE A 2 -8.55 -14.29 39.61
N ASP A 3 -9.57 -15.14 39.53
CA ASP A 3 -9.91 -16.08 40.61
C ASP A 3 -8.90 -17.23 40.73
N ASN A 4 -8.34 -17.66 39.60
CA ASN A 4 -7.30 -18.67 39.52
C ASN A 4 -6.10 -18.16 38.69
N VAL A 5 -4.93 -18.78 38.88
CA VAL A 5 -3.72 -18.42 38.12
C VAL A 5 -3.95 -18.56 36.60
N GLY A 6 -4.60 -19.63 36.15
CA GLY A 6 -4.89 -19.85 34.73
C GLY A 6 -5.83 -18.80 34.12
N SER A 7 -6.92 -18.46 34.81
CA SER A 7 -7.83 -17.39 34.38
C SER A 7 -7.17 -16.01 34.45
N GLY A 8 -6.27 -15.82 35.41
CA GLY A 8 -5.43 -14.63 35.53
C GLY A 8 -4.48 -14.48 34.33
N TYR A 9 -3.79 -15.54 33.90
CA TYR A 9 -2.98 -15.51 32.68
C TYR A 9 -3.82 -15.18 31.43
N LEU A 10 -5.03 -15.74 31.32
CA LEU A 10 -5.93 -15.43 30.22
C LEU A 10 -6.37 -13.95 30.25
N ALA A 11 -6.70 -13.41 31.42
CA ALA A 11 -7.03 -11.99 31.57
C ALA A 11 -5.83 -11.08 31.23
N LEU A 12 -4.64 -11.42 31.71
CA LEU A 12 -3.40 -10.69 31.37
C LEU A 12 -3.07 -10.77 29.88
N LEU A 13 -3.35 -11.90 29.21
CA LEU A 13 -3.21 -12.03 27.76
C LEU A 13 -4.19 -11.12 27.00
N GLN A 14 -5.45 -11.05 27.44
CA GLN A 14 -6.46 -10.14 26.87
C GLN A 14 -6.05 -8.67 27.05
N VAL A 15 -5.55 -8.31 28.24
CA VAL A 15 -4.97 -6.99 28.50
C VAL A 15 -3.77 -6.73 27.61
N ALA A 16 -2.84 -7.68 27.49
CA ALA A 16 -1.62 -7.50 26.72
C ALA A 16 -1.86 -7.39 25.19
N THR A 17 -2.98 -7.92 24.70
CA THR A 17 -3.40 -7.82 23.28
C THR A 17 -4.35 -6.66 23.01
N PHE A 18 -4.70 -5.88 24.04
CA PHE A 18 -5.67 -4.76 23.99
C PHE A 18 -7.05 -5.16 23.45
N LYS A 19 -7.47 -6.42 23.66
CA LYS A 19 -8.79 -6.93 23.24
C LYS A 19 -9.58 -7.43 24.44
N GLY A 20 -10.77 -6.86 24.67
CA GLY A 20 -11.61 -7.21 25.83
C GLY A 20 -11.03 -6.77 27.18
N TRP A 21 -10.00 -5.93 27.17
CA TRP A 21 -9.30 -5.48 28.38
C TRP A 21 -10.10 -4.46 29.20
N MET A 22 -10.99 -3.71 28.55
CA MET A 22 -11.84 -2.71 29.20
C MET A 22 -12.72 -3.34 30.28
N ASP A 23 -13.39 -4.47 29.96
CA ASP A 23 -14.29 -5.14 30.90
C ASP A 23 -13.53 -5.68 32.13
N ILE A 24 -12.31 -6.19 31.91
CA ILE A 24 -11.43 -6.65 32.99
C ILE A 24 -10.98 -5.48 33.87
N MET A 25 -10.61 -4.37 33.23
CA MET A 25 -10.13 -3.18 33.91
C MET A 25 -11.25 -2.56 34.75
N TYR A 26 -12.45 -2.35 34.17
CA TYR A 26 -13.61 -1.81 34.88
C TYR A 26 -13.99 -2.67 36.09
N ALA A 27 -14.09 -4.00 35.90
CA ALA A 27 -14.39 -4.91 37.00
C ALA A 27 -13.33 -4.87 38.12
N ALA A 28 -12.07 -4.58 37.80
CA ALA A 28 -10.99 -4.46 38.77
C ALA A 28 -10.98 -3.09 39.48
N ILE A 29 -11.32 -2.00 38.81
CA ILE A 29 -11.40 -0.65 39.39
C ILE A 29 -12.59 -0.54 40.34
N ASP A 30 -13.73 -1.14 39.97
CA ASP A 30 -14.94 -1.12 40.79
C ASP A 30 -14.89 -2.16 41.94
N SER A 31 -13.79 -2.92 42.05
CA SER A 31 -13.64 -3.98 43.03
C SER A 31 -13.40 -3.45 44.45
N ARG A 32 -14.02 -4.11 45.43
CA ARG A 32 -13.96 -3.76 46.85
C ARG A 32 -13.40 -4.92 47.68
N ARG A 33 -14.15 -5.39 48.69
CA ARG A 33 -13.81 -6.61 49.43
C ARG A 33 -14.44 -7.83 48.77
N VAL A 34 -13.95 -9.01 49.16
CA VAL A 34 -14.51 -10.29 48.72
C VAL A 34 -15.98 -10.36 49.17
N GLU A 35 -16.87 -10.75 48.25
CA GLU A 35 -18.35 -10.80 48.39
C GLU A 35 -19.10 -9.45 48.45
N ASP A 36 -18.43 -8.29 48.38
CA ASP A 36 -19.12 -7.00 48.29
C ASP A 36 -19.50 -6.66 46.84
N GLN A 37 -20.71 -6.15 46.63
CA GLN A 37 -21.13 -5.63 45.31
C GLN A 37 -20.18 -4.52 44.85
N PRO A 38 -19.69 -4.50 43.59
CA PRO A 38 -18.83 -3.44 43.08
C PRO A 38 -19.55 -2.08 43.09
N ILE A 39 -18.79 -1.01 43.37
CA ILE A 39 -19.24 0.37 43.24
C ILE A 39 -18.31 1.08 42.27
N TYR A 40 -18.89 1.96 41.45
CA TYR A 40 -18.17 2.75 40.47
C TYR A 40 -16.96 3.47 41.11
N GLU A 41 -15.77 3.19 40.58
CA GLU A 41 -14.50 3.86 40.92
C GLU A 41 -14.07 3.80 42.40
N ASP A 42 -14.41 2.72 43.13
CA ASP A 42 -13.99 2.56 44.54
C ASP A 42 -12.46 2.38 44.68
N ASN A 43 -11.81 1.66 43.75
CA ASN A 43 -10.37 1.35 43.80
C ASN A 43 -9.59 1.90 42.59
N LEU A 44 -9.50 3.23 42.53
CA LEU A 44 -8.78 3.97 41.47
C LEU A 44 -7.30 3.57 41.32
N TYR A 45 -6.64 3.05 42.36
CA TYR A 45 -5.24 2.65 42.28
C TYR A 45 -4.99 1.47 41.32
N MET A 46 -6.02 0.69 40.99
CA MET A 46 -5.93 -0.44 40.05
C MET A 46 -5.60 -0.01 38.62
N TYR A 47 -5.87 1.25 38.22
CA TYR A 47 -5.39 1.79 36.93
C TYR A 47 -3.87 1.70 36.81
N ILE A 48 -3.15 2.02 37.90
CA ILE A 48 -1.69 2.04 37.91
C ILE A 48 -1.14 0.62 37.68
N TYR A 49 -1.79 -0.40 38.23
CA TYR A 49 -1.42 -1.80 38.00
C TYR A 49 -1.46 -2.15 36.50
N PHE A 50 -2.57 -1.86 35.81
CA PHE A 50 -2.69 -2.18 34.38
C PHE A 50 -1.75 -1.33 33.52
N VAL A 51 -1.53 -0.05 33.85
CA VAL A 51 -0.57 0.81 33.13
C VAL A 51 0.85 0.27 33.25
N ILE A 52 1.30 -0.09 34.45
CA ILE A 52 2.62 -0.71 34.66
C ILE A 52 2.69 -2.04 33.92
N PHE A 53 1.66 -2.88 33.99
CA PHE A 53 1.63 -4.15 33.28
C PHE A 53 1.69 -3.99 31.75
N ILE A 54 1.01 -2.99 31.17
CA ILE A 54 1.07 -2.73 29.73
C ILE A 54 2.46 -2.23 29.33
N ILE A 55 3.03 -1.30 30.10
CA ILE A 55 4.36 -0.74 29.80
C ILE A 55 5.45 -1.80 29.92
N PHE A 56 5.48 -2.58 31.00
CA PHE A 56 6.55 -3.55 31.22
C PHE A 56 6.23 -4.92 30.66
N GLY A 57 5.01 -5.40 30.83
CA GLY A 57 4.56 -6.70 30.33
C GLY A 57 4.49 -6.71 28.81
N SER A 58 3.63 -5.88 28.21
CA SER A 58 3.38 -5.96 26.77
C SER A 58 4.56 -5.47 25.93
N PHE A 59 5.14 -4.31 26.25
CA PHE A 59 6.24 -3.76 25.45
C PHE A 59 7.50 -4.62 25.51
N PHE A 60 7.93 -5.05 26.70
CA PHE A 60 9.15 -5.84 26.84
C PHE A 60 8.98 -7.25 26.24
N THR A 61 7.85 -7.92 26.51
CA THR A 61 7.63 -9.29 26.00
C THR A 61 7.50 -9.31 24.48
N LEU A 62 6.77 -8.38 23.87
CA LEU A 62 6.66 -8.28 22.41
C LEU A 62 8.01 -7.97 21.76
N ASN A 63 8.78 -7.02 22.31
CA ASN A 63 10.09 -6.68 21.76
C ASN A 63 11.09 -7.83 21.87
N LEU A 64 11.13 -8.54 23.00
CA LEU A 64 11.97 -9.72 23.16
C LEU A 64 11.56 -10.83 22.19
N PHE A 65 10.25 -11.10 22.09
CA PHE A 65 9.73 -12.13 21.20
C PHE A 65 10.06 -11.83 19.73
N ILE A 66 9.81 -10.61 19.27
CA ILE A 66 10.15 -10.16 17.91
C ILE A 66 11.67 -10.25 17.69
N GLY A 67 12.48 -9.81 18.65
CA GLY A 67 13.94 -9.87 18.57
C GLY A 67 14.46 -11.29 18.40
N VAL A 68 13.99 -12.24 19.23
CA VAL A 68 14.38 -13.65 19.15
C VAL A 68 13.92 -14.29 17.84
N ILE A 69 12.70 -13.99 17.37
CA ILE A 69 12.18 -14.50 16.11
C ILE A 69 13.00 -13.97 14.92
N ILE A 70 13.27 -12.67 14.89
CA ILE A 70 14.07 -12.05 13.82
C ILE A 70 15.48 -12.63 13.82
N ASP A 71 16.11 -12.78 14.98
CA ASP A 71 17.42 -13.40 15.06
C ASP A 71 17.39 -14.86 14.59
N ASN A 72 16.36 -15.63 14.96
CA ASN A 72 16.18 -17.00 14.49
C ASN A 72 16.02 -17.07 12.96
N PHE A 73 15.18 -16.22 12.37
CA PHE A 73 15.03 -16.14 10.91
C PHE A 73 16.32 -15.71 10.22
N ASN A 74 17.07 -14.77 10.80
CA ASN A 74 18.37 -14.35 10.28
C ASN A 74 19.41 -15.49 10.36
N GLN A 75 19.40 -16.28 11.43
CA GLN A 75 20.24 -17.48 11.55
C GLN A 75 19.85 -18.54 10.53
N GLN A 76 18.56 -18.81 10.32
CA GLN A 76 18.08 -19.74 9.29
C GLN A 76 18.51 -19.26 7.89
N LYS A 77 18.43 -17.96 7.63
CA LYS A 77 18.88 -17.35 6.36
C LYS A 77 20.39 -17.56 6.15
N LYS A 78 21.19 -17.35 7.20
CA LYS A 78 22.66 -17.56 7.18
C LYS A 78 23.03 -19.05 7.02
N LYS A 79 22.38 -19.97 7.75
CA LYS A 79 22.66 -21.42 7.66
C LYS A 79 22.35 -21.97 6.27
N ASN A 80 21.21 -21.60 5.70
CA ASN A 80 20.86 -21.97 4.33
C ASN A 80 21.86 -21.38 3.32
N CYS A 81 22.37 -20.16 3.57
CA CYS A 81 23.42 -19.57 2.76
C CYS A 81 24.74 -20.36 2.84
N TYR A 82 25.18 -20.80 4.03
CA TYR A 82 26.45 -21.53 4.21
C TYR A 82 26.39 -22.97 3.66
N GLN A 83 25.28 -23.69 3.84
CA GLN A 83 25.12 -25.05 3.33
C GLN A 83 25.12 -25.09 1.78
N ILE A 84 24.73 -24.00 1.12
CA ILE A 84 24.75 -23.87 -0.34
C ILE A 84 26.08 -23.31 -0.86
N PHE A 85 26.80 -22.51 -0.07
CA PHE A 85 28.12 -21.98 -0.46
C PHE A 85 29.18 -23.09 -0.64
N CYS A 86 29.04 -24.24 0.02
CA CYS A 86 29.92 -25.40 -0.18
C CYS A 86 29.63 -26.21 -1.46
N PHE A 87 28.48 -26.04 -2.12
CA PHE A 87 28.09 -26.90 -3.27
C PHE A 87 28.00 -26.18 -4.62
N SER A 88 28.04 -24.85 -4.69
CA SER A 88 28.16 -24.17 -5.99
C SER A 88 28.64 -22.73 -5.87
N SER A 89 29.87 -22.47 -6.30
CA SER A 89 30.44 -21.13 -6.48
C SER A 89 29.81 -20.34 -7.66
N LEU A 90 28.62 -20.73 -8.14
CA LEU A 90 28.05 -20.16 -9.37
C LEU A 90 26.53 -19.90 -9.36
N TYR A 91 25.85 -19.80 -8.22
CA TYR A 91 24.45 -19.32 -8.24
C TYR A 91 24.13 -18.41 -7.05
N PHE A 92 24.21 -17.10 -7.34
CA PHE A 92 23.30 -16.04 -6.89
C PHE A 92 22.88 -16.01 -5.42
N GLY A 93 23.48 -15.06 -4.69
CA GLY A 93 22.88 -14.18 -3.67
C GLY A 93 21.71 -14.70 -2.81
N GLY A 94 21.98 -14.85 -1.51
CA GLY A 94 21.00 -14.76 -0.41
C GLY A 94 19.68 -15.47 -0.65
N GLN A 95 19.65 -16.77 -0.40
CA GLN A 95 18.45 -17.58 -0.61
C GLN A 95 17.32 -17.15 0.34
N ASP A 96 16.22 -16.66 -0.22
CA ASP A 96 15.02 -16.38 0.57
C ASP A 96 14.34 -17.69 0.98
N ILE A 97 14.06 -17.81 2.28
CA ILE A 97 13.62 -19.04 2.96
C ILE A 97 12.21 -19.46 2.51
N PHE A 98 11.38 -18.51 2.10
CA PHE A 98 9.95 -18.73 1.84
C PHE A 98 9.59 -18.92 0.35
N MET A 99 10.54 -18.82 -0.57
CA MET A 99 10.25 -18.88 -2.01
C MET A 99 10.59 -20.24 -2.62
N THR A 100 9.66 -20.76 -3.44
CA THR A 100 9.91 -21.94 -4.27
C THR A 100 10.93 -21.66 -5.37
N GLU A 101 11.47 -22.70 -6.00
CA GLU A 101 12.46 -22.54 -7.08
C GLU A 101 11.91 -21.78 -8.30
N GLU A 102 10.64 -21.99 -8.64
CA GLU A 102 9.98 -21.27 -9.73
C GLU A 102 9.77 -19.80 -9.39
N GLN A 103 9.29 -19.50 -8.17
CA GLN A 103 9.11 -18.13 -7.70
C GLN A 103 10.43 -17.35 -7.67
N LYS A 104 11.54 -18.01 -7.32
CA LYS A 104 12.89 -17.42 -7.39
C LYS A 104 13.27 -17.03 -8.81
N LYS A 105 12.91 -17.83 -9.83
CA LYS A 105 13.15 -17.47 -11.24
C LYS A 105 12.38 -16.21 -11.62
N TYR A 106 11.10 -16.11 -11.26
CA TYR A 106 10.29 -14.91 -11.49
C TYR A 106 10.83 -13.68 -10.75
N TYR A 107 11.18 -13.83 -9.48
CA TYR A 107 11.78 -12.76 -8.67
C TYR A 107 13.09 -12.24 -9.28
N ASN A 108 13.99 -13.13 -9.69
CA ASN A 108 15.25 -12.76 -10.33
C ASN A 108 15.02 -12.09 -11.69
N ALA A 109 14.02 -12.51 -12.46
CA ALA A 109 13.63 -11.86 -13.70
C ALA A 109 13.11 -10.43 -13.44
N MET A 110 12.23 -10.24 -12.46
CA MET A 110 11.71 -8.92 -12.05
C MET A 110 12.83 -8.00 -11.55
N LYS A 111 13.74 -8.52 -10.72
CA LYS A 111 14.91 -7.79 -10.25
C LYS A 111 15.80 -7.31 -11.40
N LYS A 112 16.01 -8.16 -12.42
CA LYS A 112 16.75 -7.77 -13.64
C LYS A 112 16.01 -6.75 -14.49
N LEU A 113 14.68 -6.77 -14.52
CA LEU A 113 13.87 -5.75 -15.22
C LEU A 113 14.04 -4.36 -14.58
N GLY A 114 14.12 -4.29 -13.24
CA GLY A 114 14.37 -3.03 -12.52
C GLY A 114 15.78 -2.45 -12.74
N SER A 115 16.77 -3.30 -13.03
CA SER A 115 18.17 -2.88 -13.30
C SER A 115 18.49 -2.69 -14.79
N LYS A 116 17.49 -2.71 -15.68
CA LYS A 116 17.71 -2.59 -17.12
C LYS A 116 18.10 -1.15 -17.48
N LYS A 117 19.12 -1.01 -18.35
CA LYS A 117 19.57 0.28 -18.91
C LYS A 117 18.38 1.07 -19.49
N PRO A 118 18.41 2.41 -19.43
CA PRO A 118 17.35 3.25 -20.01
C PRO A 118 17.14 2.88 -21.48
N GLN A 119 15.88 2.90 -21.90
CA GLN A 119 15.53 2.62 -23.30
C GLN A 119 16.20 3.64 -24.21
N LYS A 120 16.67 3.21 -25.39
CA LYS A 120 17.23 4.13 -26.39
C LYS A 120 16.17 5.18 -26.77
N PRO A 121 16.55 6.44 -27.01
CA PRO A 121 15.60 7.48 -27.39
C PRO A 121 14.90 7.09 -28.70
N ILE A 122 13.61 7.41 -28.79
CA ILE A 122 12.75 7.07 -29.92
C ILE A 122 13.20 7.91 -31.14
N PRO A 123 13.36 7.29 -32.34
CA PRO A 123 13.78 8.04 -33.52
C PRO A 123 12.70 9.04 -33.95
N ARG A 124 13.12 10.26 -34.32
CA ARG A 124 12.23 11.32 -34.80
C ARG A 124 11.56 10.92 -36.12
N PRO A 125 10.25 11.17 -36.29
CA PRO A 125 9.57 10.88 -37.56
C PRO A 125 10.08 11.78 -38.69
N GLN A 126 10.03 11.27 -39.93
CA GLN A 126 10.53 11.98 -41.13
C GLN A 126 9.61 13.12 -41.59
N ASN A 127 8.31 13.03 -41.29
CA ASN A 127 7.32 14.03 -41.69
C ASN A 127 7.44 15.29 -40.84
N LYS A 128 7.49 16.48 -41.46
CA LYS A 128 7.66 17.77 -40.76
C LYS A 128 6.56 18.06 -39.72
N ILE A 129 5.30 17.83 -40.09
CA ILE A 129 4.14 18.05 -39.19
C ILE A 129 4.20 17.08 -38.01
N GLN A 130 4.47 15.80 -38.28
CA GLN A 130 4.59 14.78 -37.24
C GLN A 130 5.79 15.03 -36.33
N GLY A 131 6.90 15.55 -36.89
CA GLY A 131 8.08 15.96 -36.14
C GLY A 131 7.79 17.11 -35.17
N LEU A 132 6.99 18.08 -35.58
CA LEU A 132 6.58 19.19 -34.70
C LEU A 132 5.70 18.70 -33.53
N VAL A 133 4.73 17.81 -33.80
CA VAL A 133 3.90 17.20 -32.75
C VAL A 133 4.75 16.33 -31.82
N PHE A 134 5.70 15.57 -32.38
CA PHE A 134 6.66 14.79 -31.59
C PHE A 134 7.50 15.68 -30.68
N ASP A 135 8.02 16.80 -31.19
CA ASP A 135 8.83 17.73 -30.39
C ASP A 135 8.00 18.40 -29.28
N PHE A 136 6.70 18.65 -29.50
CA PHE A 136 5.79 19.17 -28.47
C PHE A 136 5.49 18.12 -27.38
N VAL A 137 5.07 16.92 -27.78
CA VAL A 137 4.68 15.84 -26.86
C VAL A 137 5.86 15.32 -26.03
N THR A 138 7.08 15.40 -26.55
CA THR A 138 8.30 14.94 -25.86
C THR A 138 8.84 15.99 -24.86
N GLN A 139 8.27 17.19 -24.80
CA GLN A 139 8.70 18.20 -23.82
C GLN A 139 8.30 17.81 -22.41
N GLN A 140 9.22 17.96 -21.46
CA GLN A 140 8.96 17.72 -20.04
C GLN A 140 7.80 18.55 -19.49
N VAL A 141 7.58 19.76 -20.03
CA VAL A 141 6.46 20.63 -19.65
C VAL A 141 5.11 19.97 -19.96
N PHE A 142 5.01 19.28 -21.10
CA PHE A 142 3.79 18.56 -21.47
C PHE A 142 3.51 17.44 -20.47
N ASP A 143 4.51 16.61 -20.15
CA ASP A 143 4.36 15.53 -19.16
C ASP A 143 3.99 16.06 -17.77
N ILE A 144 4.60 17.16 -17.31
CA ILE A 144 4.25 17.81 -16.04
C ILE A 144 2.81 18.31 -16.05
N SER A 145 2.35 18.90 -17.16
CA SER A 145 0.98 19.41 -17.27
C SER A 145 -0.07 18.30 -17.16
N ILE A 146 0.18 17.15 -17.80
CA ILE A 146 -0.69 15.97 -17.69
C ILE A 146 -0.66 15.42 -16.26
N MET A 147 0.51 15.35 -15.62
CA MET A 147 0.62 14.89 -14.24
C MET A 147 -0.20 15.75 -13.27
N ILE A 148 -0.20 17.08 -13.47
CA ILE A 148 -1.03 18.00 -12.67
C ILE A 148 -2.53 17.72 -12.91
N LEU A 149 -2.95 17.50 -14.16
CA LEU A 149 -4.34 17.20 -14.49
C LEU A 149 -4.81 15.86 -13.89
N ILE A 150 -3.95 14.84 -13.82
CA ILE A 150 -4.24 13.58 -13.14
C ILE A 150 -4.47 13.82 -11.64
N CYS A 151 -3.64 14.65 -10.99
CA CYS A 151 -3.84 15.01 -9.59
C CYS A 151 -5.13 15.79 -9.38
N LEU A 152 -5.45 16.74 -10.26
CA LEU A 152 -6.70 17.50 -10.17
C LEU A 152 -7.93 16.59 -10.34
N ASN A 153 -7.90 15.66 -11.30
CA ASN A 153 -8.97 14.68 -11.49
C ASN A 153 -9.13 13.75 -10.27
N MET A 154 -8.04 13.39 -9.60
CA MET A 154 -8.13 12.63 -8.34
C MET A 154 -8.85 13.42 -7.25
N VAL A 155 -8.54 14.72 -7.13
CA VAL A 155 -9.22 15.59 -6.16
C VAL A 155 -10.70 15.74 -6.50
N THR A 156 -11.08 15.84 -7.78
CA THR A 156 -12.50 15.96 -8.14
C THR A 156 -13.31 14.72 -7.77
N MET A 157 -12.74 13.52 -7.96
CA MET A 157 -13.35 12.26 -7.49
C MET A 157 -13.45 12.18 -5.96
N MET A 158 -12.56 12.84 -5.21
CA MET A 158 -12.62 12.87 -3.74
C MET A 158 -13.68 13.82 -3.18
N VAL A 159 -14.18 14.77 -3.98
CA VAL A 159 -15.22 15.73 -3.57
C VAL A 159 -16.62 15.11 -3.65
N GLU A 160 -16.79 14.03 -4.39
CA GLU A 160 -18.06 13.29 -4.49
C GLU A 160 -18.53 12.83 -3.10
N THR A 161 -19.81 13.11 -2.79
CA THR A 161 -20.46 12.79 -1.51
C THR A 161 -21.85 12.21 -1.77
N ASP A 162 -22.34 11.31 -0.92
CA ASP A 162 -23.60 10.57 -1.12
C ASP A 162 -24.85 11.49 -1.24
N ASP A 163 -24.93 12.58 -0.46
CA ASP A 163 -26.06 13.52 -0.47
C ASP A 163 -25.70 14.87 -1.13
N GLN A 164 -25.23 14.82 -2.38
CA GLN A 164 -24.87 16.02 -3.14
C GLN A 164 -26.06 16.72 -3.80
N SER A 165 -26.01 18.04 -3.86
CA SER A 165 -27.04 18.84 -4.54
C SER A 165 -27.01 18.58 -6.06
N LYS A 166 -28.14 18.75 -6.75
CA LYS A 166 -28.20 18.59 -8.20
C LYS A 166 -27.23 19.52 -8.94
N ASP A 167 -27.07 20.74 -8.45
CA ASP A 167 -26.13 21.72 -9.02
C ASP A 167 -24.68 21.25 -8.90
N THR A 168 -24.30 20.63 -7.77
CA THR A 168 -22.96 20.05 -7.60
C THR A 168 -22.74 18.83 -8.47
N GLU A 169 -23.74 17.96 -8.62
CA GLU A 169 -23.68 16.79 -9.49
C GLU A 169 -23.49 17.20 -10.97
N ASP A 170 -24.24 18.19 -11.44
CA ASP A 170 -24.13 18.73 -12.80
C ASP A 170 -22.74 19.35 -13.06
N VAL A 171 -22.20 20.12 -12.09
CA VAL A 171 -20.86 20.70 -12.21
C VAL A 171 -19.80 19.60 -12.27
N LEU A 172 -19.88 18.60 -11.40
CA LEU A 172 -18.94 17.47 -11.38
C LEU A 172 -19.02 16.66 -12.68
N TYR A 173 -20.22 16.46 -13.24
CA TYR A 173 -20.39 15.82 -14.55
C TYR A 173 -19.65 16.55 -15.66
N TRP A 174 -19.81 17.88 -15.76
CA TRP A 174 -19.12 18.68 -16.77
C TRP A 174 -17.60 18.68 -16.57
N VAL A 175 -17.14 18.76 -15.32
CA VAL A 175 -15.71 18.71 -15.00
C VAL A 175 -15.11 17.34 -15.38
N ASN A 176 -15.75 16.24 -15.00
CA ASN A 176 -15.33 14.88 -15.38
C ASN A 176 -15.33 14.70 -16.90
N PHE A 177 -16.30 15.27 -17.62
CA PHE A 177 -16.31 15.26 -19.08
C PHE A 177 -15.13 16.00 -19.70
N VAL A 178 -14.77 17.17 -19.16
CA VAL A 178 -13.59 17.92 -19.61
C VAL A 178 -12.31 17.09 -19.41
N PHE A 179 -12.15 16.41 -18.28
CA PHE A 179 -11.00 15.52 -18.06
C PHE A 179 -10.92 14.39 -19.09
N ILE A 180 -12.04 13.73 -19.40
CA ILE A 180 -12.08 12.68 -20.43
C ILE A 180 -11.65 13.23 -21.80
N VAL A 181 -12.12 14.42 -22.19
CA VAL A 181 -11.74 15.05 -23.46
C VAL A 181 -10.24 15.36 -23.49
N VAL A 182 -9.68 15.88 -22.41
CA VAL A 182 -8.25 16.22 -22.33
C VAL A 182 -7.37 14.98 -22.40
N PHE A 183 -7.67 13.91 -21.64
CA PHE A 183 -6.90 12.66 -21.68
C PHE A 183 -7.06 11.92 -23.02
N THR A 184 -8.25 11.98 -23.64
CA THR A 184 -8.45 11.45 -25.00
C THR A 184 -7.60 12.23 -26.01
N GLY A 185 -7.54 13.56 -25.88
CA GLY A 185 -6.69 14.42 -26.71
C GLY A 185 -5.20 14.11 -26.55
N GLU A 186 -4.73 13.93 -25.32
CA GLU A 186 -3.37 13.49 -25.02
C GLU A 186 -3.04 12.15 -25.70
N PHE A 187 -3.90 11.14 -25.52
CA PHE A 187 -3.74 9.83 -26.15
C PHE A 187 -3.60 9.96 -27.67
N LEU A 188 -4.50 10.68 -28.33
CA LEU A 188 -4.47 10.86 -29.79
C LEU A 188 -3.22 11.58 -30.25
N LEU A 189 -2.77 12.62 -29.54
CA LEU A 189 -1.54 13.35 -29.84
C LEU A 189 -0.31 12.46 -29.69
N LYS A 190 -0.20 11.70 -28.59
CA LYS A 190 0.89 10.76 -28.35
C LYS A 190 0.90 9.61 -29.37
N LEU A 191 -0.28 9.10 -29.74
CA LEU A 191 -0.42 8.06 -30.76
C LEU A 191 0.04 8.54 -32.14
N PHE A 192 -0.31 9.77 -32.53
CA PHE A 192 0.13 10.36 -33.79
C PHE A 192 1.64 10.63 -33.82
N ALA A 193 2.21 11.13 -32.72
CA ALA A 193 3.63 11.41 -32.60
C ALA A 193 4.51 10.14 -32.60
N LEU A 194 4.15 9.15 -31.79
CA LEU A 194 5.01 8.01 -31.45
C LEU A 194 4.65 6.72 -32.23
N ARG A 195 3.42 6.62 -32.76
CA ARG A 195 2.91 5.48 -33.54
C ARG A 195 3.17 4.13 -32.85
N HIS A 196 4.02 3.27 -33.40
CA HIS A 196 4.30 1.94 -32.80
C HIS A 196 5.14 2.03 -31.52
N TYR A 197 5.96 3.08 -31.37
CA TYR A 197 6.76 3.28 -30.16
C TYR A 197 5.91 3.64 -28.94
N TYR A 198 4.68 4.14 -29.17
CA TYR A 198 3.72 4.44 -28.09
C TYR A 198 3.47 3.21 -27.20
N PHE A 199 3.19 2.06 -27.81
CA PHE A 199 2.89 0.79 -27.12
C PHE A 199 4.11 0.11 -26.49
N THR A 200 5.32 0.65 -26.67
CA THR A 200 6.53 0.09 -26.07
C THR A 200 6.69 0.52 -24.61
N ASN A 201 6.09 1.66 -24.24
CA ASN A 201 6.08 2.16 -22.86
C ASN A 201 4.83 1.67 -22.12
N GLY A 202 5.03 0.89 -21.04
CA GLY A 202 3.94 0.37 -20.22
C GLY A 202 3.07 1.47 -19.58
N TRP A 203 3.64 2.64 -19.29
CA TRP A 203 2.88 3.78 -18.75
C TRP A 203 1.89 4.35 -19.76
N ASN A 204 2.29 4.46 -21.02
CA ASN A 204 1.39 4.88 -22.10
C ASN A 204 0.27 3.85 -22.34
N VAL A 205 0.58 2.55 -22.26
CA VAL A 205 -0.44 1.51 -22.37
C VAL A 205 -1.45 1.59 -21.23
N PHE A 206 -0.99 1.80 -20.00
CA PHE A 206 -1.85 2.01 -18.84
C PHE A 206 -2.79 3.21 -19.03
N ASP A 207 -2.25 4.33 -19.51
CA ASP A 207 -3.00 5.55 -19.79
C ASP A 207 -4.16 5.34 -20.79
N VAL A 208 -3.92 4.64 -21.92
CA VAL A 208 -5.01 4.29 -22.87
C VAL A 208 -6.08 3.42 -22.24
N VAL A 209 -5.69 2.45 -21.43
CA VAL A 209 -6.66 1.58 -20.75
C VAL A 209 -7.56 2.41 -19.84
N VAL A 210 -6.99 3.36 -19.09
CA VAL A 210 -7.76 4.29 -18.26
C VAL A 210 -8.72 5.12 -19.10
N VAL A 211 -8.25 5.73 -20.21
CA VAL A 211 -9.11 6.52 -21.11
C VAL A 211 -10.26 5.69 -21.68
N ILE A 212 -10.01 4.46 -22.14
CA ILE A 212 -11.06 3.57 -22.66
C ILE A 212 -12.08 3.24 -21.56
N LEU A 213 -11.63 2.90 -20.35
CA LEU A 213 -12.52 2.61 -19.23
C LEU A 213 -13.37 3.83 -18.84
N SER A 214 -12.81 5.04 -18.87
CA SER A 214 -13.56 6.27 -18.60
C SER A 214 -14.63 6.55 -19.66
N ILE A 215 -14.34 6.32 -20.95
CA ILE A 215 -15.31 6.46 -22.03
C ILE A 215 -16.43 5.44 -21.88
N VAL A 216 -16.09 4.17 -21.66
CA VAL A 216 -17.06 3.09 -21.45
C VAL A 216 -17.94 3.36 -20.23
N GLY A 217 -17.33 3.79 -19.11
CA GLY A 217 -18.05 4.19 -17.91
C GLY A 217 -19.05 5.32 -18.17
N LYS A 218 -18.65 6.35 -18.92
CA LYS A 218 -19.56 7.44 -19.30
C LYS A 218 -20.75 6.95 -20.13
N TYR A 219 -20.53 6.06 -21.11
CA TYR A 219 -21.61 5.52 -21.93
C TYR A 219 -22.53 4.54 -21.19
N LEU A 220 -22.03 3.86 -20.15
CA LEU A 220 -22.83 2.97 -19.30
C LEU A 220 -23.65 3.74 -18.26
N ALA A 221 -23.20 4.93 -17.86
CA ALA A 221 -23.91 5.80 -16.92
C ALA A 221 -24.98 6.69 -17.59
N LEU A 222 -25.04 6.68 -18.93
CA LEU A 222 -26.04 7.34 -19.77
C LEU A 222 -27.26 6.44 -19.98
#